data_AF-A0A2S6MZP4-F1
#
_entry.id   AF-A0A2S6MZP4-F1
#
_cell.length_a   1.000
_cell.length_b   1.000
_cell.length_c   1.000
_cell.angle_alpha   90.00
_cell.angle_beta   90.00
_cell.angle_gamma   90.00
#
_symmetry.space_group_name_H-M   'P 1'
#
loop_
_entity.id
_entity.type
_entity.pdbx_description
1 polymer ?
#
loop_
_entity_poly.entity_id
_entity_poly.type
_entity_poly.pdbx_seq_one_letter_code
_entity_poly.pdbx_strand_id
1 'polypeptide(L)'
;MTKYDNDATRRQVLRAGLAVVGGAVAVSAAQAQDKIDPKMVQYQDSPKDGNKCSTCVNFEAPSSCKIVAGKISPNGWCIAYAPMEDKKG
;
A
#
# COMPACT_ATOMS: atom_id res chain seq x y z
N MET A 1 -38.45 24.15 5.86
CA MET A 1 -38.93 22.79 5.60
C MET A 1 -37.74 21.82 5.66
N THR A 2 -37.83 20.82 6.56
CA THR A 2 -37.23 19.46 6.53
C THR A 2 -35.74 19.31 6.18
N LYS A 3 -34.84 19.35 7.19
CA LYS A 3 -34.29 18.23 8.00
C LYS A 3 -33.20 17.39 7.30
N TYR A 4 -32.00 17.50 7.86
CA TYR A 4 -30.89 16.54 7.80
C TYR A 4 -31.37 15.18 8.30
N ASP A 5 -31.19 14.12 7.52
CA ASP A 5 -31.19 12.74 8.02
C ASP A 5 -30.13 11.92 7.24
N ASN A 6 -28.89 12.02 7.73
CA ASN A 6 -27.95 10.91 7.69
C ASN A 6 -28.36 9.91 8.79
N ASP A 7 -28.01 8.65 8.58
CA ASP A 7 -27.99 7.61 9.63
C ASP A 7 -29.33 6.94 9.97
N ALA A 8 -29.85 6.06 9.08
CA ALA A 8 -30.72 4.94 9.51
C ALA A 8 -31.02 3.87 8.45
N THR A 9 -30.31 3.75 7.32
CA THR A 9 -30.54 2.62 6.38
C THR A 9 -29.50 1.50 6.54
N ARG A 10 -29.03 1.30 7.78
CA ARG A 10 -28.16 0.19 8.19
C ARG A 10 -28.83 -0.80 9.15
N ARG A 11 -30.13 -0.68 9.40
CA ARG A 11 -30.90 -1.61 10.25
C ARG A 11 -32.30 -1.85 9.69
N GLN A 12 -32.39 -2.64 8.64
CA GLN A 12 -33.55 -3.52 8.47
C GLN A 12 -33.05 -4.96 8.32
N VAL A 13 -32.73 -5.50 9.48
CA VAL A 13 -32.53 -6.92 9.73
C VAL A 13 -33.88 -7.62 9.62
N LEU A 14 -33.90 -8.68 8.81
CA LEU A 14 -34.70 -9.90 8.96
C LEU A 14 -36.22 -9.78 8.77
N ARG A 15 -36.71 -10.26 7.62
CA ARG A 15 -37.73 -11.34 7.52
C ARG A 15 -38.04 -11.70 6.07
N ALA A 16 -38.41 -12.97 5.87
CA ALA A 16 -38.77 -13.67 4.64
C ALA A 16 -37.58 -14.18 3.81
N GLY A 17 -37.38 -15.50 3.89
CA GLY A 17 -36.20 -16.17 3.39
C GLY A 17 -36.30 -16.70 1.97
N LEU A 18 -35.15 -17.22 1.54
CA LEU A 18 -34.93 -18.27 0.55
C LEU A 18 -33.52 -18.79 0.85
N ALA A 19 -33.35 -20.10 1.02
CA ALA A 19 -32.05 -20.72 1.19
C ALA A 19 -31.25 -20.54 -0.12
N VAL A 20 -30.12 -19.81 -0.05
CA VAL A 20 -29.16 -19.73 -1.15
C VAL A 20 -27.77 -20.07 -0.62
N VAL A 21 -27.19 -21.03 -1.33
CA VAL A 21 -25.90 -21.67 -1.21
C VAL A 21 -24.74 -20.66 -1.16
N GLY A 22 -23.76 -20.93 -0.30
CA GLY A 22 -22.37 -20.49 -0.47
C GLY A 22 -22.11 -19.02 -0.19
N GLY A 23 -21.46 -18.73 0.95
CA GLY A 23 -20.88 -17.42 1.22
C GLY A 23 -19.80 -17.10 0.18
N ALA A 24 -20.14 -16.25 -0.79
CA ALA A 24 -19.15 -15.62 -1.64
C ALA A 24 -18.38 -14.61 -0.77
N VAL A 25 -17.21 -15.01 -0.27
CA VAL A 25 -16.21 -14.07 0.23
C VAL A 25 -15.84 -13.17 -0.95
N ALA A 26 -16.28 -11.90 -0.89
CA ALA A 26 -15.83 -10.88 -1.81
C ALA A 26 -14.33 -10.64 -1.55
N VAL A 27 -13.48 -11.38 -2.27
CA VAL A 27 -12.04 -11.13 -2.27
C VAL A 27 -11.86 -9.79 -2.97
N SER A 28 -11.59 -8.76 -2.18
CA SER A 28 -11.25 -7.45 -2.71
C SER A 28 -9.92 -7.62 -3.43
N ALA A 29 -9.92 -7.66 -4.76
CA ALA A 29 -8.68 -7.64 -5.54
C ALA A 29 -8.00 -6.30 -5.25
N ALA A 30 -6.93 -6.32 -4.45
CA ALA A 30 -6.08 -5.16 -4.30
C ALA A 30 -5.58 -4.79 -5.70
N GLN A 31 -5.95 -3.59 -6.16
CA GLN A 31 -5.45 -3.04 -7.42
C GLN A 31 -3.93 -2.91 -7.26
N ALA A 32 -3.16 -3.73 -7.97
CA ALA A 32 -1.71 -3.57 -8.02
C ALA A 32 -1.43 -2.21 -8.66
N GLN A 33 -0.90 -1.27 -7.89
CA GLN A 33 -0.43 -0.01 -8.47
C GLN A 33 0.78 -0.28 -9.34
N ASP A 34 0.79 0.26 -10.56
CA ASP A 34 1.95 0.20 -11.43
C ASP A 34 3.15 0.88 -10.76
N LYS A 35 4.24 0.13 -10.58
CA LYS A 35 5.47 0.64 -9.99
C LYS A 35 6.24 1.48 -11.01
N ILE A 36 6.96 2.49 -10.54
CA ILE A 36 7.73 3.43 -11.36
C ILE A 36 9.00 2.77 -11.91
N ASP A 37 9.34 3.04 -13.17
CA ASP A 37 10.60 2.59 -13.77
C ASP A 37 11.81 3.18 -13.00
N PRO A 38 12.82 2.36 -12.64
CA PRO A 38 14.01 2.82 -11.91
C PRO A 38 14.70 4.05 -12.51
N LYS A 39 14.69 4.21 -13.84
CA LYS A 39 15.32 5.33 -14.54
C LYS A 39 14.63 6.66 -14.25
N MET A 40 13.32 6.65 -13.98
CA MET A 40 12.53 7.85 -13.69
C MET A 40 12.79 8.41 -12.29
N VAL A 41 13.27 7.56 -11.37
CA VAL A 41 13.55 7.94 -9.97
C VAL A 41 15.05 8.02 -9.67
N GLN A 42 15.89 8.04 -10.70
CA GLN A 42 17.35 8.08 -10.55
C GLN A 42 17.87 6.97 -9.62
N TYR A 43 17.32 5.76 -9.78
CA TYR A 43 17.75 4.63 -8.98
C TYR A 43 19.23 4.30 -9.28
N GLN A 44 19.98 4.02 -8.21
CA GLN A 44 21.35 3.54 -8.24
C GLN A 44 21.51 2.40 -7.22
N ASP A 45 22.42 1.47 -7.48
CA ASP A 45 22.67 0.31 -6.58
C ASP A 45 23.56 0.62 -5.38
N SER A 46 24.12 1.83 -5.32
CA SER A 46 24.96 2.33 -4.23
C SER A 46 24.25 3.41 -3.39
N PRO A 47 24.64 3.61 -2.12
CA PRO A 47 24.04 4.63 -1.27
C PRO A 47 24.31 6.03 -1.78
N LYS A 48 23.47 7.00 -1.37
CA LYS A 48 23.71 8.43 -1.59
C LYS A 48 23.69 9.16 -0.26
N ASP A 49 24.80 9.79 0.11
CA ASP A 49 24.96 10.55 1.35
C ASP A 49 24.57 9.75 2.61
N GLY A 50 24.91 8.46 2.64
CA GLY A 50 24.55 7.54 3.73
C GLY A 50 23.12 6.99 3.68
N ASN A 51 22.26 7.54 2.82
CA ASN A 51 20.90 7.06 2.60
C ASN A 51 20.91 5.83 1.70
N LYS A 52 20.19 4.78 2.10
CA LYS A 52 20.09 3.52 1.37
C LYS A 52 18.72 2.87 1.52
N CYS A 53 18.36 2.01 0.59
CA CYS A 53 17.06 1.34 0.58
C CYS A 53 16.78 0.58 1.88
N SER A 54 17.76 -0.09 2.48
CA SER A 54 17.58 -0.79 3.77
C SER A 54 17.13 0.09 4.95
N THR A 55 17.30 1.42 4.86
CA THR A 55 16.80 2.39 5.87
C THR A 55 15.64 3.24 5.35
N CYS A 56 15.01 2.84 4.23
CA CYS A 56 13.91 3.55 3.58
C CYS A 56 12.55 2.90 3.92
N VAL A 57 11.52 3.69 4.20
CA VAL A 57 10.14 3.20 4.47
C VAL A 57 9.50 2.45 3.29
N ASN A 58 10.01 2.67 2.08
CA ASN A 58 9.50 2.09 0.85
C ASN A 58 10.15 0.74 0.51
N PHE A 59 11.26 0.39 1.16
CA PHE A 59 11.97 -0.85 0.86
C PHE A 59 11.25 -2.05 1.49
N GLU A 60 11.17 -3.12 0.72
CA GLU A 60 10.60 -4.40 1.10
C GLU A 60 11.72 -5.43 0.98
N ALA A 61 12.23 -5.89 2.13
CA ALA A 61 13.26 -6.91 2.14
C ALA A 61 12.77 -8.20 1.46
N PRO A 62 13.65 -8.95 0.78
CA PRO A 62 15.10 -8.73 0.69
C PRO A 62 15.52 -7.85 -0.50
N SER A 63 14.64 -7.59 -1.47
CA SER A 63 15.07 -6.95 -2.72
C SER A 63 13.95 -6.30 -3.55
N SER A 64 12.93 -5.71 -2.91
CA SER A 64 11.86 -5.00 -3.61
C SER A 64 11.59 -3.62 -3.00
N CYS A 65 10.80 -2.81 -3.70
CA CYS A 65 10.34 -1.50 -3.24
C CYS A 65 8.85 -1.36 -3.55
N LYS A 66 8.10 -0.66 -2.69
CA LYS A 66 6.67 -0.40 -2.86
C LYS A 66 6.36 0.39 -4.15
N ILE A 67 7.28 1.27 -4.54
CA ILE A 67 7.05 2.25 -5.62
C ILE A 67 8.00 2.11 -6.81
N VAL A 68 9.12 1.40 -6.70
CA VAL A 68 10.09 1.21 -7.80
C VAL A 68 9.98 -0.22 -8.33
N ALA A 69 9.87 -0.36 -9.64
CA ALA A 69 9.78 -1.65 -10.31
C ALA A 69 11.14 -2.39 -10.30
N GLY A 70 11.09 -3.72 -10.41
CA GLY A 70 12.28 -4.55 -10.53
C GLY A 70 12.95 -4.90 -9.19
N LYS A 71 14.15 -5.48 -9.29
CA LYS A 71 14.96 -5.91 -8.14
C LYS A 71 15.70 -4.71 -7.56
N ILE A 72 15.60 -4.53 -6.25
CA ILE A 72 16.19 -3.41 -5.52
C ILE A 72 17.31 -3.92 -4.61
N SER A 73 18.45 -3.24 -4.63
CA SER A 73 19.56 -3.48 -3.72
C SER A 73 19.25 -2.88 -2.34
N PRO A 74 19.49 -3.58 -1.22
CA PRO A 74 19.41 -2.97 0.13
C PRO A 74 20.39 -1.79 0.31
N ASN A 75 21.45 -1.73 -0.49
CA ASN A 75 22.42 -0.65 -0.54
C ASN A 75 22.10 0.41 -1.60
N GLY A 76 21.04 0.23 -2.40
CA GLY A 76 20.66 1.19 -3.43
C GLY A 76 20.04 2.46 -2.87
N TRP A 77 19.73 3.40 -3.76
CA TRP A 77 19.08 4.67 -3.44
C TRP A 77 18.28 5.17 -4.66
N CYS A 78 17.21 5.94 -4.42
CA CYS A 78 16.50 6.67 -5.48
C CYS A 78 15.99 8.01 -4.91
N ILE A 79 15.56 8.92 -5.80
CA ILE A 79 15.11 10.28 -5.42
C ILE A 79 13.88 10.29 -4.49
N ALA A 80 13.10 9.21 -4.46
CA ALA A 80 11.94 9.04 -3.58
C ALA A 80 12.31 8.39 -2.22
N TYR A 81 13.58 8.46 -1.80
CA TYR A 81 14.01 8.00 -0.49
C TYR A 81 13.27 8.74 0.63
N ALA A 82 12.77 7.99 1.60
CA ALA A 82 12.22 8.52 2.84
C ALA A 82 12.73 7.65 4.01
N PRO A 83 13.42 8.24 5.00
CA PRO A 83 13.99 7.48 6.12
C PRO A 83 12.88 6.82 6.94
N MET A 84 13.15 5.65 7.50
CA MET A 84 12.29 5.08 8.53
C MET A 84 12.25 6.04 9.71
N GLU A 85 11.06 6.43 10.15
CA GLU A 85 10.91 7.25 11.35
C GLU A 85 11.31 6.42 12.57
N ASP A 86 12.31 6.90 13.31
CA ASP A 86 12.57 6.43 14.66
C ASP A 86 11.39 6.90 15.53
N LYS A 87 10.44 6.00 15.81
CA LYS A 87 9.55 6.22 16.94
C LYS A 87 10.40 6.25 18.21
N LYS A 88 10.88 7.45 18.57
CA LYS A 88 11.29 7.75 19.94
C LYS A 88 10.05 7.54 20.82
N GLY A 89 10.01 6.38 21.46
CA GLY A 89 9.11 6.11 22.58
C GLY A 89 9.53 6.87 23.81
#